data_AF-A0AAV0JF61-F1
#
_entry.id   AF-A0AAV0JF61-F1
#
_cell.length_a   1.000
_cell.length_b   1.000
_cell.length_c   1.000
_cell.angle_alpha   90.00
_cell.angle_beta   90.00
_cell.angle_gamma   90.00
#
_symmetry.space_group_name_H-M   'P 1'
#
loop_
_entity.id
_entity.type
_entity.pdbx_description
1 polymer ?
#
loop_
_entity_poly.entity_id
_entity_poly.type
_entity_poly.pdbx_seq_one_letter_code
_entity_poly.pdbx_strand_id
1 'polypeptide(L)'
;RFYSFSSILKNGLNEADYGSGKPLWVTILGFTADYAPIPDTVSLMEATAGDDDGAVEAWLNLNAKEMAISQQDPHLLQYATVNPSIRLS
;
A
#
# COMPACT_ATOMS: atom_id res chain seq x y z
N ARG A 1 -11.76 -4.67 -19.11
CA ARG A 1 -11.67 -4.57 -17.63
C ARG A 1 -11.07 -3.22 -17.30
N PHE A 2 -11.56 -2.55 -16.26
CA PHE A 2 -11.05 -1.25 -15.83
C PHE A 2 -10.30 -1.43 -14.52
N TYR A 3 -9.16 -0.76 -14.39
CA TYR A 3 -8.40 -0.70 -13.15
C TYR A 3 -8.43 0.74 -12.65
N SER A 4 -8.66 0.92 -11.36
CA SER A 4 -8.59 2.22 -10.72
C SER A 4 -7.26 2.37 -9.98
N PHE A 5 -6.58 3.48 -10.24
CA PHE A 5 -5.31 3.82 -9.60
C PHE A 5 -5.49 5.06 -8.76
N SER A 6 -4.98 5.03 -7.54
CA SER A 6 -4.99 6.17 -6.63
C SER A 6 -3.61 6.38 -6.04
N SER A 7 -3.19 7.64 -5.92
CA SER A 7 -1.99 8.02 -5.19
C SER A 7 -2.40 8.75 -3.93
N ILE A 8 -2.02 8.21 -2.78
CA ILE A 8 -2.29 8.78 -1.45
C ILE A 8 -0.98 9.32 -0.84
N LEU A 9 0.05 9.46 -1.67
CA LEU A 9 1.34 10.04 -1.29
C LEU A 9 1.20 11.52 -0.92
N LYS A 10 2.05 11.98 -0.01
CA LYS A 10 2.21 13.37 0.43
C LYS A 10 0.91 13.99 0.93
N ASN A 11 0.08 13.20 1.58
CA ASN A 11 -1.22 13.64 2.09
C ASN A 11 -1.13 14.26 3.50
N GLY A 12 0.03 14.22 4.16
CA GLY A 12 0.25 14.79 5.48
C GLY A 12 -0.29 13.95 6.64
N LEU A 13 -0.81 12.73 6.37
CA LEU A 13 -1.42 11.90 7.42
C LEU A 13 -0.37 11.29 8.36
N ASN A 14 0.83 10.97 7.85
CA ASN A 14 1.91 10.42 8.68
C ASN A 14 2.51 11.47 9.63
N GLU A 15 2.36 12.75 9.32
CA GLU A 15 2.84 13.87 10.12
C GLU A 15 1.79 14.43 11.07
N ALA A 16 0.54 14.00 10.95
CA ALA A 16 -0.56 14.52 11.75
C ALA A 16 -0.36 14.18 13.24
N ASP A 17 -0.35 15.22 14.09
CA ASP A 17 -0.30 15.09 15.55
C ASP A 17 -1.35 16.01 16.18
N TYR A 18 -2.29 15.41 16.90
CA TYR A 18 -3.39 16.11 17.58
C TYR A 18 -3.22 16.14 19.10
N GLY A 19 -2.00 15.90 19.60
CA GLY A 19 -1.67 15.88 21.04
C GLY A 19 -1.35 14.50 21.60
N SER A 20 -1.35 13.46 20.76
CA SER A 20 -1.07 12.06 21.14
C SER A 20 0.17 11.50 20.44
N GLY A 21 0.93 12.32 19.73
CA GLY A 21 2.01 11.89 18.85
C GLY A 21 1.51 11.53 17.45
N LYS A 22 2.46 11.31 16.55
CA LYS A 22 2.23 10.92 15.16
C LYS A 22 1.72 9.46 15.06
N PRO A 23 0.97 9.11 14.01
CA PRO A 23 0.55 7.73 13.80
C PRO A 23 1.74 6.82 13.52
N LEU A 24 1.67 5.59 14.01
CA LEU A 24 2.64 4.55 13.68
C LEU A 24 2.47 4.08 12.22
N TRP A 25 1.24 4.04 11.73
CA TRP A 25 0.90 3.67 10.35
C TRP A 25 -0.43 4.28 9.93
N VAL A 26 -0.62 4.47 8.64
CA VAL A 26 -1.85 4.98 8.02
C VAL A 26 -2.37 3.97 6.99
N THR A 27 -3.68 3.81 6.88
CA THR A 27 -4.32 2.85 5.98
C THR A 27 -5.58 3.41 5.32
N ILE A 28 -6.01 2.76 4.24
CA ILE A 28 -7.22 3.09 3.50
C ILE A 28 -8.31 2.07 3.81
N LEU A 29 -9.51 2.56 4.15
CA LEU A 29 -10.72 1.75 4.26
C LEU A 29 -11.06 1.11 2.89
N GLY A 30 -11.35 -0.19 2.87
CA GLY A 30 -11.69 -0.94 1.63
C GLY A 30 -10.63 -1.94 1.16
N PHE A 31 -9.51 -2.08 1.88
CA PHE A 31 -8.53 -3.16 1.69
C PHE A 31 -8.58 -4.22 2.81
N THR A 32 -9.42 -4.05 3.83
CA THR A 32 -9.59 -5.03 4.91
C THR A 32 -10.79 -5.94 4.63
N ALA A 33 -10.73 -7.19 5.10
CA ALA A 33 -11.75 -8.20 4.87
C ALA A 33 -13.14 -7.82 5.40
N ASP A 34 -13.20 -6.90 6.36
CA ASP A 34 -14.44 -6.47 7.04
C ASP A 34 -15.25 -5.43 6.23
N TYR A 35 -14.67 -4.84 5.18
CA TYR A 35 -15.36 -3.93 4.27
C TYR A 35 -15.45 -4.54 2.87
N ALA A 36 -16.50 -4.18 2.12
CA ALA A 36 -16.63 -4.59 0.73
C ALA A 36 -15.37 -4.14 -0.05
N PRO A 37 -14.50 -5.08 -0.47
CA PRO A 37 -13.25 -4.70 -1.11
C PRO A 37 -13.57 -4.01 -2.43
N ILE A 38 -12.92 -2.88 -2.71
CA ILE A 38 -13.08 -2.21 -4.01
C ILE A 38 -12.25 -3.01 -5.03
N PRO A 39 -12.87 -3.81 -5.91
CA PRO A 39 -12.13 -4.68 -6.80
C PRO A 39 -11.39 -3.86 -7.87
N ASP A 40 -10.33 -4.45 -8.41
CA ASP A 40 -9.53 -3.90 -9.51
C ASP A 40 -8.88 -2.54 -9.16
N THR A 41 -8.44 -2.41 -7.91
CA THR A 41 -7.82 -1.18 -7.41
C THR A 41 -6.34 -1.36 -7.09
N VAL A 42 -5.59 -0.28 -7.33
CA VAL A 42 -4.19 -0.13 -6.94
C VAL A 42 -4.04 1.21 -6.23
N SER A 43 -3.51 1.20 -5.01
CA SER A 43 -3.25 2.41 -4.22
C SER A 43 -1.76 2.54 -3.90
N LEU A 44 -1.19 3.72 -4.15
CA LEU A 44 0.18 4.05 -3.75
C LEU A 44 0.14 4.77 -2.38
N MET A 45 0.84 4.19 -1.42
CA MET A 45 0.90 4.62 -0.03
C MET A 45 2.33 4.96 0.37
N GLU A 46 2.51 5.91 1.27
CA GLU A 46 3.79 6.12 1.92
C GLU A 46 4.10 4.91 2.81
N ALA A 47 5.30 4.36 2.68
CA ALA A 47 5.76 3.32 3.59
C ALA A 47 6.05 3.96 4.94
N THR A 48 5.44 3.42 5.99
CA THR A 48 5.67 3.86 7.38
C THR A 48 6.74 3.03 8.08
N ALA A 49 7.10 1.87 7.52
CA ALA A 49 8.17 1.01 7.97
C ALA A 49 9.16 0.76 6.82
N GLY A 50 10.40 1.21 7.00
CA GLY A 50 11.48 1.03 6.04
C GLY A 50 12.71 1.86 6.42
N ASP A 51 13.89 1.38 6.02
CA ASP A 51 15.16 2.08 6.28
C ASP A 51 15.38 3.29 5.36
N ASP A 52 14.55 3.42 4.31
CA ASP A 52 14.68 4.42 3.25
C ASP A 52 13.62 5.51 3.35
N ASP A 53 14.06 6.76 3.51
CA ASP A 53 13.22 7.95 3.45
C ASP A 53 12.52 8.04 2.07
N GLY A 54 11.19 8.13 2.08
CA GLY A 54 10.37 8.20 0.86
C GLY A 54 10.05 6.85 0.21
N ALA A 55 10.21 5.72 0.90
CA ALA A 55 9.73 4.43 0.42
C ALA A 55 8.21 4.44 0.16
N VAL A 56 7.77 3.70 -0.85
CA VAL A 56 6.37 3.63 -1.32
C VAL A 56 5.89 2.19 -1.33
N GLU A 57 4.69 1.97 -0.82
CA GLU A 57 3.98 0.70 -0.93
C GLU A 57 2.90 0.77 -2.00
N ALA A 58 2.80 -0.27 -2.82
CA ALA A 58 1.70 -0.45 -3.76
C ALA A 58 0.73 -1.51 -3.21
N TRP A 59 -0.47 -1.08 -2.88
CA TRP A 59 -1.52 -1.95 -2.34
C TRP A 59 -2.46 -2.36 -3.47
N LEU A 60 -2.54 -3.66 -3.74
CA LEU A 60 -3.30 -4.24 -4.84
C LEU A 60 -4.51 -4.99 -4.30
N ASN A 61 -5.70 -4.70 -4.85
CA ASN A 61 -6.91 -5.46 -4.61
C ASN A 61 -7.43 -5.99 -5.96
N LEU A 62 -6.87 -7.13 -6.35
CA LEU A 62 -7.18 -7.82 -7.61
C LEU A 62 -7.74 -9.20 -7.31
N ASN A 63 -8.32 -9.84 -8.32
CA ASN A 63 -8.71 -11.23 -8.15
C ASN A 63 -7.49 -12.15 -8.03
N ALA A 64 -7.68 -13.37 -7.52
CA ALA A 64 -6.59 -14.29 -7.22
C ALA A 64 -5.68 -14.60 -8.43
N LYS A 65 -6.24 -14.70 -9.64
CA LYS A 65 -5.45 -14.99 -10.85
C LYS A 65 -4.53 -13.82 -11.19
N GLU A 66 -5.03 -12.59 -11.06
CA GLU A 66 -4.24 -11.40 -11.35
C GLU A 66 -3.21 -11.12 -10.27
N MET A 67 -3.57 -11.31 -9.00
CA MET A 67 -2.60 -11.28 -7.90
C MET A 67 -1.44 -12.24 -8.17
N ALA A 68 -1.74 -13.48 -8.58
CA ALA A 68 -0.72 -14.47 -8.89
C ALA A 68 0.20 -14.06 -10.05
N ILE A 69 -0.35 -13.40 -11.08
CA ILE A 69 0.44 -12.83 -12.18
C ILE A 69 1.32 -11.69 -11.67
N SER A 70 0.75 -10.72 -10.96
CA SER A 70 1.47 -9.55 -10.45
C SER A 70 2.61 -9.93 -9.49
N GLN A 71 2.41 -10.95 -8.66
CA GLN A 71 3.43 -11.45 -7.73
C GLN A 71 4.62 -12.14 -8.42
N GLN A 72 4.48 -12.52 -9.69
CA GLN A 72 5.50 -13.24 -10.45
C GLN A 72 6.01 -12.44 -11.66
N ASP A 73 5.47 -11.24 -11.90
CA ASP A 73 5.80 -10.43 -13.07
C ASP A 73 7.22 -9.85 -12.93
N PRO A 74 8.18 -10.24 -13.80
CA PRO A 74 9.56 -9.78 -13.69
C PRO A 74 9.71 -8.27 -13.89
N HIS A 75 8.81 -7.60 -14.61
CA HIS A 75 8.83 -6.15 -14.76
C HIS A 75 8.40 -5.44 -13.47
N LEU A 76 7.50 -6.04 -12.69
CA LEU A 76 7.12 -5.49 -11.38
C LEU A 76 8.20 -5.80 -10.34
N LEU A 77 8.69 -7.04 -10.31
CA LEU A 77 9.71 -7.50 -9.37
C LEU A 77 11.07 -6.82 -9.55
N GLN A 78 11.33 -6.20 -10.71
CA GLN A 78 12.50 -5.35 -10.91
C GLN A 78 12.49 -4.11 -10.00
N TYR A 79 11.32 -3.62 -9.59
CA TYR A 79 11.17 -2.36 -8.84
C TYR A 79 10.49 -2.53 -7.48
N ALA A 80 9.83 -3.66 -7.23
CA ALA A 80 9.04 -3.89 -6.03
C ALA A 80 9.34 -5.26 -5.40
N THR A 81 9.21 -5.32 -4.07
CA THR A 81 9.22 -6.58 -3.32
C THR A 81 7.80 -6.93 -2.91
N VAL A 82 7.41 -8.20 -3.08
CA VAL A 82 6.07 -8.67 -2.69
C VAL A 82 5.98 -8.77 -1.15
N ASN A 83 4.97 -8.12 -0.57
CA ASN A 83 4.64 -8.17 0.85
C ASN A 83 5.87 -8.00 1.76
N PRO A 84 6.51 -6.83 1.76
CA PRO A 84 7.66 -6.59 2.63
C PRO A 84 7.28 -6.78 4.10
N SER A 85 8.23 -7.26 4.91
CA SER A 85 8.01 -7.40 6.35
C SER A 85 8.02 -6.03 7.00
N ILE A 86 6.99 -5.71 7.80
CA ILE A 86 6.97 -4.51 8.63
C ILE A 86 8.03 -4.68 9.72
N ARG A 87 9.07 -3.84 9.71
CA ARG A 87 10.06 -3.77 10.79
C ARG A 87 9.63 -2.71 11.78
N LEU A 88 9.16 -3.15 12.94
CA LEU A 88 8.98 -2.29 14.11
C LEU A 88 10.35 -2.19 14.81
N SER A 89 11.04 -1.06 14.64
CA SER A 89 12.27 -0.73 15.37
C SER A 89 11.96 -0.02 16.68
#